data_AF-A0A0C6P1H8-F1
#
_entry.id   AF-A0A0C6P1H8-F1
#
_cell.length_a   1.000
_cell.length_b   1.000
_cell.length_c   1.000
_cell.angle_alpha   90.00
_cell.angle_beta   90.00
_cell.angle_gamma   90.00
#
_symmetry.space_group_name_H-M   'P 1'
#
loop_
_entity.id
_entity.type
_entity.pdbx_description
1 polymer ?
#
loop_
_entity_poly.entity_id
_entity_poly.type
_entity_poly.pdbx_seq_one_letter_code
_entity_poly.pdbx_strand_id
1 'polypeptide(L)' 'MSHHRKDRGWAHVLLPCDAIAMLQRAAAMPITASDPLLRIKAVERAIQQVKWMYPWHFRG' A
#
# COMPACT_ATOMS: atom_id res chain seq x y z
N MET A 1 -16.40 13.16 -34.40
CA MET A 1 -16.82 11.94 -33.68
C MET A 1 -15.74 11.64 -32.65
N SER A 2 -15.89 12.16 -31.42
CA SER A 2 -14.88 12.01 -30.36
C SER A 2 -15.40 10.98 -29.36
N HIS A 3 -14.70 9.84 -29.25
CA HIS A 3 -15.03 8.80 -28.30
C HIS A 3 -14.87 9.32 -26.87
N HIS A 4 -16.00 9.61 -26.21
CA HIS A 4 -16.09 9.62 -24.76
C HIS A 4 -15.77 8.19 -24.26
N ARG A 5 -14.52 7.92 -23.91
CA ARG A 5 -14.24 6.79 -23.04
C ARG A 5 -14.80 7.12 -21.67
N LYS A 6 -15.97 6.54 -21.39
CA LYS A 6 -16.59 6.51 -20.08
C LYS A 6 -15.78 5.54 -19.24
N ASP A 7 -14.63 6.00 -18.75
CA ASP A 7 -13.87 5.31 -17.73
C ASP A 7 -14.75 5.25 -16.47
N ARG A 8 -15.46 4.13 -16.30
CA ARG A 8 -15.94 3.69 -14.99
C ARG A 8 -14.74 3.20 -14.18
N GLY A 9 -13.74 4.06 -14.03
CA GLY A 9 -12.69 3.87 -13.06
C GLY A 9 -13.34 4.10 -11.71
N TRP A 10 -13.54 3.02 -10.96
CA TRP A 10 -13.81 3.13 -9.53
C TRP A 10 -12.78 4.13 -9.03
N ALA A 11 -13.22 5.17 -8.32
CA ALA A 11 -12.30 6.14 -7.76
C ALA A 11 -11.28 5.34 -6.97
N HIS A 12 -10.11 5.07 -7.56
CA HIS A 12 -9.05 4.33 -6.93
C HIS A 12 -8.68 5.25 -5.80
N VAL A 13 -9.17 4.93 -4.59
CA VAL A 13 -8.95 5.76 -3.43
C VAL A 13 -7.45 5.70 -3.22
N LEU A 14 -6.77 6.74 -3.72
CA LEU A 14 -5.32 6.84 -3.67
C LEU A 14 -4.96 6.73 -2.19
N LEU A 15 -4.07 5.80 -1.88
CA LEU A 15 -3.55 5.68 -0.53
C LEU A 15 -2.94 7.03 -0.15
N PRO A 16 -3.13 7.49 1.10
CA PRO A 16 -2.48 8.69 1.58
C PRO A 16 -0.95 8.60 1.42
N CYS A 17 -0.28 9.74 1.17
CA CYS A 17 1.15 9.77 0.84
C CYS A 17 2.03 9.16 1.93
N ASP A 18 1.64 9.33 3.18
CA ASP A 18 2.25 8.73 4.37
C ASP A 18 2.08 7.20 4.39
N ALA A 19 0.91 6.66 4.04
CA ALA A 19 0.72 5.22 3.86
C ALA A 19 1.63 4.65 2.76
N ILE A 20 1.75 5.37 1.63
CA ILE A 20 2.64 5.00 0.53
C ILE A 20 4.10 4.98 1.01
N ALA A 21 4.54 6.03 1.71
CA ALA A 21 5.89 6.13 2.23
C ALA A 21 6.22 5.00 3.23
N MET A 22 5.26 4.61 4.07
CA MET A 22 5.43 3.49 4.99
C MET A 22 5.64 2.17 4.27
N LEU A 23 4.83 1.87 3.26
CA LEU A 23 4.96 0.65 2.46
C LEU A 23 6.27 0.63 1.67
N GLN A 24 6.68 1.77 1.11
CA GLN A 24 7.95 1.91 0.40
C GLN A 24 9.15 1.66 1.33
N ARG A 25 9.13 2.21 2.55
CA ARG A 25 10.18 1.96 3.56
C ARG A 25 10.26 0.49 3.94
N ALA A 26 9.12 -0.17 4.13
CA ALA A 26 9.07 -1.59 4.44
C ALA A 26 9.62 -2.45 3.29
N ALA A 27 9.28 -2.11 2.04
CA ALA A 27 9.78 -2.78 0.85
C ALA A 27 11.30 -2.60 0.65
N ALA A 28 11.84 -1.46 1.07
CA ALA A 28 13.27 -1.16 0.99
C ALA A 28 14.12 -1.90 2.05
N MET A 29 13.52 -2.67 2.96
CA MET A 29 14.30 -3.38 3.97
C MET A 29 15.31 -4.35 3.33
N PRO A 30 16.56 -4.38 3.82
CA PRO A 30 17.58 -5.30 3.32
C PRO A 30 17.20 -6.74 3.68
N ILE A 31 17.38 -7.65 2.73
CA ILE A 31 17.30 -9.08 3.01
C ILE A 31 18.65 -9.47 3.62
N THR A 32 18.64 -10.00 4.83
CA THR A 32 19.84 -10.46 5.52
C THR A 32 19.83 -11.98 5.60
N ALA A 33 21.00 -12.61 5.60
CA ALA A 33 21.10 -14.07 5.76
C ALA A 33 20.53 -14.56 7.10
N SER A 34 20.54 -13.70 8.12
CA SER A 34 20.01 -13.97 9.45
C SER A 34 18.48 -13.94 9.53
N ASP A 35 17.81 -13.18 8.66
CA ASP A 35 16.34 -13.20 8.52
C ASP A 35 15.93 -12.96 7.07
N PRO A 36 15.78 -14.02 6.26
CA PRO A 36 15.37 -13.91 4.86
C PRO A 36 13.93 -13.39 4.71
N LEU A 37 13.12 -13.43 5.78
CA LEU A 37 11.74 -13.00 5.79
C LEU A 37 11.56 -11.58 6.36
N LEU A 38 12.65 -10.90 6.75
CA LEU A 38 12.61 -9.58 7.38
C LEU A 38 11.77 -8.57 6.57
N ARG A 39 12.03 -8.50 5.25
CA ARG A 39 11.31 -7.61 4.35
C ARG A 39 9.81 -7.92 4.30
N ILE A 40 9.45 -9.20 4.21
CA ILE A 40 8.06 -9.64 4.15
C ILE A 40 7.34 -9.26 5.45
N LYS A 41 7.94 -9.58 6.61
CA LYS A 41 7.42 -9.21 7.93
C LYS A 41 7.23 -7.70 8.06
N ALA A 42 8.17 -6.91 7.55
CA ALA A 42 8.08 -5.45 7.57
C ALA A 42 6.94 -4.93 6.71
N VAL A 43 6.74 -5.50 5.51
CA VAL A 43 5.62 -5.13 4.63
C VAL A 43 4.28 -5.50 5.27
N GLU A 44 4.15 -6.70 5.85
CA GLU A 44 2.92 -7.12 6.55
C GLU A 44 2.59 -6.21 7.74
N ARG A 45 3.60 -5.86 8.55
CA ARG A 45 3.44 -4.89 9.64
C ARG A 45 3.01 -3.52 9.12
N ALA A 46 3.63 -3.02 8.05
CA ALA A 46 3.24 -1.75 7.45
C ALA A 46 1.80 -1.79 6.91
N ILE A 47 1.38 -2.88 6.26
CA ILE A 47 0.00 -3.08 5.80
C ILE A 47 -0.98 -3.03 6.98
N GLN A 48 -0.68 -3.74 8.07
CA GLN A 48 -1.53 -3.70 9.27
C GLN A 48 -1.62 -2.28 9.81
N GLN A 49 -0.49 -1.59 9.94
CA GLN A 49 -0.47 -0.22 10.46
C GLN A 49 -1.26 0.76 9.57
N VAL A 50 -1.12 0.64 8.25
CA VAL A 50 -1.91 1.42 7.28
C VAL A 50 -3.41 1.12 7.41
N LYS A 51 -3.80 -0.16 7.55
CA LYS A 51 -5.22 -0.52 7.77
C LYS A 51 -5.80 0.07 9.07
N TRP A 52 -4.98 0.13 10.12
CA TRP A 52 -5.37 0.73 11.40
C TRP A 52 -5.47 2.26 11.32
N MET A 53 -4.57 2.91 10.60
CA MET A 53 -4.53 4.37 10.47
C MET A 53 -5.60 4.91 9.51
N TYR A 54 -5.92 4.19 8.45
CA TYR A 54 -6.89 4.60 7.42
C TYR A 54 -8.02 3.58 7.27
N PRO A 55 -8.80 3.28 8.34
CA PRO A 55 -9.83 2.26 8.30
C PRO A 55 -10.91 2.54 7.24
N TRP A 56 -11.14 3.81 6.92
CA TRP A 56 -12.09 4.24 5.88
C TRP A 56 -11.65 3.89 4.45
N HIS A 57 -10.35 3.65 4.20
CA HIS A 57 -9.84 3.18 2.91
C HIS A 57 -10.05 1.67 2.70
N PHE A 58 -10.25 0.89 3.77
CA PHE A 58 -10.33 -0.57 3.72
C PHE A 58 -11.69 -1.13 4.14
N ARG A 59 -12.64 -0.28 4.52
CA ARG A 59 -14.06 -0.65 4.68
C ARG A 59 -14.76 -0.48 3.34
N GLY A 60 -14.97 -1.59 2.65
CA GLY A 60 -15.89 -1.74 1.52
C GLY A 60 -17.04 -2.66 1.90
#